data_AF-A0A6F9CJU0-F1
#
_entry.id   AF-A0A6F9CJU0-F1
#
_cell.length_a   1.000
_cell.length_b   1.000
_cell.length_c   1.000
_cell.angle_alpha   90.00
_cell.angle_beta   90.00
_cell.angle_gamma   90.00
#
_symmetry.space_group_name_H-M   'P 1'
#
loop_
_entity.id
_entity.type
_entity.pdbx_description
1 polymer ?
#
loop_
_entity_poly.entity_id
_entity_poly.type
_entity_poly.pdbx_seq_one_letter_code
_entity_poly.pdbx_strand_id
1 'polypeptide(L)' 'KLPRLATRAFSTTTKQMKNKVPDHQKLFQADNGLPVHIKGGTTDVLLYRLTMTITLAGTGYSLFWILCACQPKGK' A
#
# COMPACT_ATOMS: atom_id res chain seq x y z
N LYS A 1 -25.50 25.97 47.81
CA LYS A 1 -24.14 26.21 47.29
C LYS A 1 -23.50 24.86 46.99
N LEU A 2 -23.44 24.46 45.71
CA LEU A 2 -22.78 23.22 45.27
C LEU A 2 -21.42 23.59 44.66
N PRO A 3 -20.35 22.84 44.96
CA PRO A 3 -18.99 23.29 44.72
C PRO A 3 -18.66 23.22 43.22
N ARG A 4 -18.01 24.27 42.72
CA ARG A 4 -17.37 24.35 41.39
C ARG A 4 -16.16 23.40 41.37
N LEU A 5 -16.41 22.11 41.47
CA LEU A 5 -15.38 21.08 41.35
C LEU A 5 -15.12 20.81 39.87
N ALA A 6 -14.12 21.54 39.37
CA ALA A 6 -13.18 21.08 38.34
C ALA A 6 -13.78 20.31 37.16
N THR A 7 -14.56 20.98 36.32
CA THR A 7 -14.63 20.58 34.90
C THR A 7 -13.31 20.99 34.26
N ARG A 8 -12.23 20.23 34.51
CA ARG A 8 -11.10 20.22 33.57
C ARG A 8 -11.67 19.61 32.29
N ALA A 9 -12.07 20.47 31.35
CA ALA A 9 -12.33 20.03 29.99
C ALA A 9 -11.05 19.32 29.55
N PHE A 10 -11.14 18.00 29.34
CA PHE A 10 -10.10 17.27 28.65
C PHE A 10 -10.06 17.83 27.24
N SER A 11 -9.26 18.88 27.03
CA SER A 11 -8.92 19.39 25.71
C SER A 11 -8.02 18.35 25.08
N THR A 12 -8.65 17.31 24.56
CA THR A 12 -7.97 16.39 23.66
C THR A 12 -7.66 17.22 22.43
N THR A 13 -6.38 17.46 22.16
CA THR A 13 -5.94 17.88 20.83
C THR A 13 -6.18 16.70 19.88
N THR A 14 -7.44 16.35 19.65
CA THR A 14 -7.81 15.52 18.52
C THR A 14 -7.57 16.41 17.32
N LYS A 15 -6.49 16.14 16.57
CA LYS A 15 -6.41 16.63 15.19
C LYS A 15 -7.71 16.17 14.53
N GLN A 16 -8.65 17.09 14.33
CA GLN A 16 -9.89 16.82 13.61
C GLN A 16 -9.51 16.48 12.18
N MET A 17 -9.27 15.19 11.91
CA MET A 17 -8.98 14.71 10.57
C MET A 17 -10.23 14.95 9.74
N LYS A 18 -10.09 15.79 8.70
CA LYS A 18 -11.19 16.06 7.77
C LYS A 18 -11.50 14.78 6.99
N ASN A 19 -12.79 14.52 6.78
CA ASN A 19 -13.23 13.43 5.92
C ASN A 19 -12.77 13.69 4.48
N LYS A 20 -11.95 12.77 3.94
CA LYS A 20 -11.45 12.80 2.55
C LYS A 20 -12.09 11.74 1.64
N VAL A 21 -13.07 10.97 2.14
CA VAL A 21 -13.75 9.94 1.35
C VAL A 21 -14.32 10.50 0.04
N PRO A 22 -14.99 11.68 0.01
CA PRO A 22 -15.49 12.24 -1.24
C PRO A 22 -14.39 12.55 -2.26
N ASP A 23 -13.20 12.95 -1.79
CA ASP A 23 -12.06 13.25 -2.68
C ASP A 23 -11.51 11.97 -3.31
N HIS A 24 -11.35 10.92 -2.50
CA HIS A 24 -10.92 9.61 -3.00
C HIS A 24 -11.96 8.96 -3.91
N GLN A 25 -13.26 9.10 -3.61
CA GLN A 25 -14.33 8.62 -4.49
C GLN A 25 -14.26 9.28 -5.86
N LYS A 26 -14.07 10.59 -5.94
CA LYS A 26 -13.87 11.30 -7.22
C LYS A 26 -12.68 10.77 -8.01
N LEU A 27 -11.55 10.53 -7.34
CA LEU A 27 -10.35 10.00 -7.99
C LEU A 27 -10.58 8.58 -8.57
N PHE A 28 -11.12 7.67 -7.76
CA PHE A 28 -11.30 6.27 -8.16
C PHE A 28 -12.52 6.04 -9.07
N GLN A 29 -13.48 6.96 -9.10
CA GLN A 29 -14.64 6.90 -9.99
C GLN A 29 -14.48 7.74 -11.26
N ALA A 30 -13.38 8.48 -11.43
CA ALA A 30 -13.08 9.19 -12.66
C ALA A 30 -13.12 8.25 -13.87
N ASP A 31 -13.81 8.64 -14.93
CA ASP A 31 -13.94 7.84 -16.16
C ASP A 31 -12.73 8.07 -17.09
N ASN A 32 -11.59 7.54 -16.68
CA ASN A 32 -10.32 7.68 -17.39
C ASN A 32 -9.82 6.35 -17.99
N GLY A 33 -10.65 5.31 -17.97
CA GLY A 33 -10.31 3.97 -18.49
C GLY A 33 -9.19 3.25 -17.74
N LEU A 34 -8.67 3.79 -16.64
CA LEU A 34 -7.59 3.16 -15.88
C LEU A 34 -8.12 2.00 -15.03
N PRO A 35 -7.40 0.86 -15.00
CA PRO A 35 -7.74 -0.25 -14.11
C PRO A 35 -7.52 0.16 -12.65
N VAL A 36 -8.28 -0.44 -11.72
CA VAL A 36 -8.31 -0.03 -10.29
C VAL A 36 -6.94 -0.07 -9.61
N HIS A 37 -6.05 -1.00 -9.99
CA HIS A 37 -4.72 -1.16 -9.38
C HIS A 37 -3.68 -0.11 -9.83
N ILE A 38 -4.01 0.74 -10.81
CA ILE A 38 -3.18 1.87 -11.28
C ILE A 38 -3.89 3.21 -11.05
N LYS A 39 -5.12 3.19 -10.52
CA LYS A 39 -6.00 4.36 -10.52
C LYS A 39 -5.58 5.47 -9.54
N GLY A 40 -4.71 5.16 -8.58
CA GLY A 40 -4.05 6.11 -7.69
C GLY A 40 -2.90 6.89 -8.35
N GLY A 41 -2.50 6.54 -9.58
CA GLY A 41 -1.59 7.33 -10.41
C GLY A 41 -0.16 6.78 -10.46
N THR A 42 0.84 7.68 -10.47
CA THR A 42 2.24 7.34 -10.76
C THR A 42 2.87 6.43 -9.70
N THR A 43 2.48 6.58 -8.44
CA THR A 43 2.94 5.72 -7.34
C THR A 43 2.51 4.27 -7.57
N ASP A 44 1.27 4.05 -7.99
CA ASP A 44 0.75 2.71 -8.27
C ASP A 44 1.50 2.04 -9.42
N VAL A 45 1.78 2.81 -10.49
CA VAL A 45 2.58 2.33 -11.64
C VAL A 45 3.99 1.95 -11.21
N LEU A 46 4.65 2.81 -10.43
CA LEU A 46 6.02 2.54 -9.95
C LEU A 46 6.05 1.28 -9.08
N LEU A 47 5.10 1.17 -8.15
CA LEU A 47 5.00 0.02 -7.25
C LEU A 47 4.72 -1.26 -8.03
N TYR A 48 3.78 -1.24 -8.97
CA TYR A 48 3.48 -2.37 -9.84
C TYR A 48 4.72 -2.85 -10.62
N ARG A 49 5.45 -1.92 -11.25
CA ARG A 49 6.66 -2.25 -12.03
C ARG A 49 7.75 -2.81 -11.13
N LEU A 50 7.95 -2.24 -9.94
CA LEU A 50 8.93 -2.73 -8.98
C LEU A 50 8.59 -4.16 -8.52
N THR A 51 7.34 -4.39 -8.11
CA THR A 51 6.87 -5.72 -7.69
C THR A 51 7.04 -6.75 -8.80
N MET A 52 6.58 -6.43 -10.02
CA MET A 52 6.73 -7.33 -11.18
C MET A 52 8.19 -7.65 -11.46
N THR A 53 9.08 -6.65 -11.40
CA THR A 53 10.51 -6.84 -11.65
C THR A 53 11.13 -7.77 -10.62
N ILE A 54 10.87 -7.55 -9.33
CA ILE A 54 11.41 -8.40 -8.25
C ILE A 54 10.85 -9.82 -8.34
N THR A 55 9.56 -9.98 -8.64
CA THR A 55 8.94 -11.30 -8.81
C THR A 55 9.57 -12.05 -9.98
N LEU A 56 9.69 -11.45 -11.16
CA LEU A 56 10.31 -12.09 -12.33
C LEU A 56 11.78 -12.44 -12.08
N ALA A 57 12.53 -11.54 -11.45
CA ALA A 57 13.92 -11.80 -11.09
C ALA A 57 14.04 -12.96 -10.08
N GLY A 58 13.19 -12.96 -9.04
CA GLY A 58 13.13 -14.03 -8.05
C GLY A 58 12.77 -15.38 -8.67
N THR A 59 11.76 -15.42 -9.55
CA THR A 59 11.38 -16.63 -10.28
C THR A 59 12.54 -17.14 -11.14
N GLY A 60 13.20 -16.26 -11.89
CA GLY A 60 14.38 -16.64 -12.69
C GLY A 60 15.51 -17.20 -11.84
N TYR A 61 15.79 -16.58 -10.69
CA TYR A 61 16.80 -17.04 -9.74
C TYR A 61 16.46 -18.40 -9.15
N SER A 62 15.19 -18.62 -8.76
CA SER A 62 14.73 -19.93 -8.28
C SER A 62 14.88 -21.01 -9.34
N LEU A 63 14.49 -20.73 -10.58
CA LEU A 63 14.64 -21.68 -11.69
C LEU A 63 16.12 -22.03 -11.95
N PHE A 64 17.01 -21.04 -11.94
CA PHE A 64 18.45 -21.27 -12.05
C PHE A 64 18.95 -22.25 -10.97
N TRP A 65 18.58 -22.02 -9.71
CA TRP A 65 18.98 -22.89 -8.61
C TRP A 65 18.37 -24.29 -8.69
N ILE A 66 17.11 -24.40 -9.11
CA ILE A 66 16.47 -25.70 -9.35
C ILE A 66 17.27 -26.48 -10.42
N LEU A 67 17.64 -25.84 -11.53
CA LEU A 67 18.42 -26.48 -12.58
C LEU A 67 19.81 -26.92 -12.06
N CYS A 68 20.50 -26.08 -11.30
CA CYS A 68 21.76 -26.46 -10.65
C CYS A 68 21.59 -27.63 -9.66
N ALA A 69 20.48 -27.65 -8.90
CA ALA A 69 20.19 -28.72 -7.95
C ALA A 69 19.83 -30.05 -8.63
N CYS A 70 19.27 -30.01 -9.84
CA CYS A 70 18.95 -31.20 -10.63
C CYS A 70 20.20 -31.88 -11.23
N GLN A 71 21.37 -31.22 -11.25
CA GLN A 71 22.60 -31.85 -11.74
C GLN A 71 23.10 -32.89 -10.72
N PRO A 72 23.51 -34.09 -11.17
CA PRO A 72 24.05 -35.10 -10.28
C PRO A 72 25.34 -34.57 -9.64
N LYS A 73 25.37 -34.54 -8.32
CA LYS A 73 26.61 -34.27 -7.58
C LYS A 73 27.43 -35.55 -7.56
N GLY A 74 28.64 -35.49 -8.10
CA GLY A 74 29.61 -36.59 -7.98
C GLY A 74 29.90 -36.93 -6.52
N LYS A 75 30.40 -38.15 -6.27
CA LYS A 75 30.93 -38.53 -4.96
C LYS A 75 32.22 -37.76 -4.65
#